data_AF-A0A7C4WTB9-F1
#
_entry.id   AF-A0A7C4WTB9-F1
#
_cell.length_a   1.000
_cell.length_b   1.000
_cell.length_c   1.000
_cell.angle_alpha   90.00
_cell.angle_beta   90.00
_cell.angle_gamma   90.00
#
_symmetry.space_group_name_H-M   'P 1'
#
loop_
_entity.id
_entity.type
_entity.pdbx_description
1 polymer ?
#
loop_
_entity_poly.entity_id
_entity_poly.type
_entity_poly.pdbx_seq_one_letter_code
_entity_poly.pdbx_strand_id
1 'polypeptide(L)' 'MSKYVLRCEECGTLWRPKVSYSLSDFQKLYHYCNVCKKNTFHEILSEDSAEVHTITDHS' A
#
# COMPACT_ATOMS: atom_id res chain seq x y z
N MET A 1 14.00 -8.49 5.89
CA MET A 1 12.94 -7.62 6.42
C MET A 1 11.97 -7.34 5.29
N SER A 2 10.66 -7.41 5.54
CA SER A 2 9.64 -7.11 4.52
C SER A 2 9.76 -5.65 4.09
N LYS A 3 9.90 -5.40 2.78
CA LYS A 3 10.11 -4.08 2.15
C LYS A 3 8.81 -3.38 1.73
N TYR A 4 7.70 -3.74 2.37
CA TYR A 4 6.37 -3.30 1.96
C TYR A 4 5.68 -2.54 3.08
N VAL A 5 5.05 -1.43 2.72
CA VAL A 5 4.18 -0.65 3.58
C VAL A 5 2.78 -0.69 2.97
N LEU A 6 1.79 -1.06 3.77
CA LEU A 6 0.39 -0.98 3.37
C LEU A 6 -0.18 0.35 3.82
N ARG A 7 -0.83 1.06 2.92
CA ARG A 7 -1.57 2.28 3.23
C ARG A 7 -3.06 2.04 3.08
N CYS A 8 -3.81 2.23 4.16
CA CYS A 8 -5.27 2.15 4.11
C CYS A 8 -5.83 3.24 3.17
N GLU A 9 -6.65 2.85 2.19
CA GLU A 9 -7.24 3.81 1.24
C GLU A 9 -8.31 4.72 1.90
N GLU A 10 -8.87 4.31 3.04
CA GLU A 10 -9.93 5.06 3.73
C GLU A 10 -9.40 6.12 4.70
N CYS A 11 -8.40 5.78 5.52
CA CYS A 11 -7.87 6.68 6.56
C CYS A 11 -6.39 7.05 6.39
N GLY A 12 -5.69 6.44 5.43
CA GLY A 12 -4.26 6.69 5.18
C GLY A 12 -3.31 6.06 6.21
N THR A 13 -3.79 5.27 7.17
CA THR A 13 -2.93 4.61 8.15
C THR A 13 -1.94 3.67 7.47
N LEU A 14 -0.68 3.72 7.91
CA LEU A 14 0.41 2.90 7.39
C LEU A 14 0.63 1.67 8.28
N TRP A 15 0.79 0.51 7.67
CA TRP A 15 1.06 -0.74 8.36
C TRP A 15 2.19 -1.51 7.68
N ARG A 16 3.08 -2.11 8.46
CA ARG A 16 4.21 -2.91 7.95
C ARG A 16 3.93 -4.39 8.16
N PRO A 17 3.43 -5.11 7.14
CA PRO A 17 3.21 -6.54 7.22
C PRO A 17 4.53 -7.27 7.47
N LYS A 18 4.53 -8.21 8.42
CA LYS A 18 5.61 -9.19 8.59
C LYS A 18 5.28 -10.43 7.77
N VAL A 19 5.48 -10.34 6.45
CA VAL A 19 5.26 -11.46 5.53
C VAL A 19 6.60 -12.02 5.05
N SER A 20 6.65 -13.35 4.86
CA SER A 20 7.79 -14.07 4.31
C SER A 20 7.76 -14.19 2.77
N TYR A 21 6.67 -13.72 2.14
CA TYR A 21 6.46 -13.77 0.70
C TYR A 21 6.41 -12.36 0.10
N SER A 22 6.68 -12.27 -1.21
CA SER A 22 6.63 -11.03 -1.98
C SER A 22 5.18 -10.56 -2.12
N LEU A 23 4.95 -9.26 -1.91
CA LEU A 23 3.66 -8.63 -2.21
C LEU A 23 3.66 -7.94 -3.58
N SER A 24 4.74 -8.06 -4.36
CA SER A 24 4.89 -7.37 -5.65
C SER A 24 3.85 -7.79 -6.70
N ASP A 25 3.33 -9.00 -6.61
CA ASP A 25 2.29 -9.50 -7.54
C ASP A 25 0.89 -8.96 -7.21
N PHE A 26 0.73 -8.28 -6.08
CA PHE A 26 -0.55 -7.74 -5.63
C PHE A 26 -0.55 -6.21 -5.74
N GLN A 27 -1.56 -5.65 -6.40
CA GLN A 27 -1.72 -4.20 -6.49
C GLN A 27 -2.37 -3.62 -5.22
N LYS A 28 -3.29 -4.37 -4.59
CA LYS A 28 -4.01 -3.96 -3.38
C LYS A 28 -4.25 -5.16 -2.47
N LEU A 29 -4.25 -4.91 -1.17
CA LEU A 29 -4.53 -5.91 -0.14
C LEU A 29 -5.83 -5.58 0.60
N TYR A 30 -6.73 -6.55 0.73
CA TYR A 30 -7.91 -6.39 1.58
C TYR A 30 -7.57 -6.80 3.01
N HIS A 31 -7.50 -5.81 3.92
CA HIS A 31 -7.02 -6.01 5.29
C HIS A 31 -7.80 -5.19 6.31
N TYR A 32 -7.80 -5.66 7.55
CA TYR A 32 -8.45 -4.99 8.66
C TYR A 32 -7.67 -3.74 9.07
N CYS A 33 -8.30 -2.58 9.00
CA CYS A 33 -7.71 -1.34 9.47
C CYS A 33 -8.06 -1.13 10.96
N ASN A 34 -7.03 -1.03 11.81
CA ASN A 34 -7.19 -0.79 13.24
C ASN A 34 -7.74 0.60 13.59
N VAL A 35 -7.65 1.57 12.67
CA VAL A 35 -8.19 2.93 12.80
C VAL A 35 -9.64 2.99 12.32
N CYS A 36 -9.95 2.46 11.14
CA CYS A 36 -11.33 2.43 10.61
C CYS A 36 -12.22 1.39 11.31
N LYS A 37 -11.63 0.45 12.06
CA LYS A 37 -12.31 -0.67 12.71
C LYS A 37 -13.10 -1.59 11.76
N LYS A 38 -12.75 -1.59 10.49
CA LYS A 38 -13.38 -2.40 9.43
C LYS A 38 -12.33 -2.90 8.45
N ASN A 39 -12.70 -3.89 7.63
CA ASN A 39 -11.88 -4.31 6.51
C ASN A 39 -11.92 -3.24 5.43
N THR A 40 -10.75 -2.90 4.91
CA THR A 40 -10.56 -1.85 3.91
C THR A 40 -9.50 -2.31 2.92
N PHE A 41 -9.56 -1.77 1.71
CA PHE A 41 -8.47 -1.93 0.77
C PHE A 41 -7.26 -1.10 1.22
N HIS A 42 -6.09 -1.70 1.09
CA HIS A 42 -4.82 -1.05 1.34
C HIS A 42 -3.98 -1.09 0.07
N GLU A 43 -3.41 0.05 -0.28
CA GLU A 43 -2.41 0.20 -1.31
C GLU A 43 -1.06 -0.36 -0.80
N ILE A 44 -0.37 -1.12 -1.63
CA ILE A 44 0.96 -1.68 -1.31
C ILE A 44 2.01 -0.70 -1.84
N LEU A 45 2.70 -0.01 -0.94
CA LEU A 45 3.82 0.87 -1.24
C LEU A 45 5.12 0.05 -1.09
N SER A 46 5.85 -0.12 -2.20
CA SER A 46 7.21 -0.68 -2.17
C SER A 46 8.22 0.45 -1.95
N GLU A 47 9.28 0.21 -1.17
CA GLU A 47 10.34 1.22 -0.96
C GLU A 47 11.05 1.62 -2.27
N ASP A 48 10.94 0.82 -3.33
CA ASP A 48 11.57 1.06 -4.63
C ASP A 48 10.70 1.92 -5.59
N SER A 49 9.46 2.27 -5.24
CA SER A 49 8.54 3.03 -6.13
C SER A 49 8.40 4.52 -5.77
N ALA A 50 9.55 5.19 -5.60
CA ALA A 50 9.62 6.66 -5.58
C ALA A 50 9.79 7.28 -6.99
N GLU A 51 9.69 6.49 -8.07
CA GLU A 51 9.75 7.03 -9.43
C GLU A 51 8.35 7.23 -10.04
N VAL A 52 7.90 8.49 -9.93
CA VAL A 52 7.29 9.27 -11.02
C VAL A 52 5.99 8.69 -11.63
N HIS A 53 4.84 9.04 -11.03
CA HIS A 53 3.66 9.39 -11.82
C HIS A 53 3.59 10.92 -11.96
N THR A 54 4.51 11.51 -12.72
CA THR A 54 4.22 12.82 -13.33
C THR A 54 3.29 12.56 -14.51
N ILE A 55 1.99 12.73 -14.25
CA ILE A 55 0.99 13.00 -15.26
C ILE A 55 1.51 14.16 -16.13
N THR A 56 1.99 13.85 -17.33
CA THR A 56 2.12 14.85 -18.40
C THR A 56 0.72 15.19 -18.87
N ASP A 57 0.16 16.26 -18.32
CA ASP A 57 -0.88 17.05 -18.97
C ASP A 57 -0.22 17.74 -20.17
N HIS A 58 -0.53 17.28 -21.38
CA HIS A 58 -0.19 18.02 -22.60
C HIS A 58 -1.49 18.63 -23.11
N SER A 59 -1.66 19.91 -22.77
CA SER A 59 -2.61 20.85 -23.39
C SER A 59 -2.26 21.10 -24.86
#